data_AF-A0A318NJA4-F1
#
_entry.id   AF-A0A318NJA4-F1
#
_cell.length_a   1.000
_cell.length_b   1.000
_cell.length_c   1.000
_cell.angle_alpha   90.00
_cell.angle_beta   90.00
_cell.angle_gamma   90.00
#
_symmetry.space_group_name_H-M   'P 1'
#
loop_
_entity.id
_entity.type
_entity.pdbx_description
1 polymer ?
#
loop_
_entity_poly.entity_id
_entity_poly.type
_entity_poly.pdbx_seq_one_letter_code
_entity_poly.pdbx_strand_id
1 'polypeptide(L)' 'EETLAQHGAVSEPVVVEMAIGALKAARADYAVSISGIAGPDGGSEEKPFGTVWFAFATARGEGITRRECF' A
#
# COMPACT_ATOMS: atom_id res chain seq x y z
N GLU A 1 5.21 -4.72 -12.17
CA GLU A 1 4.76 -6.09 -11.81
C GLU A 1 5.77 -6.84 -10.95
N GLU A 2 7.08 -6.60 -11.11
CA GLU A 2 8.13 -7.22 -10.29
C GLU A 2 7.91 -7.06 -8.77
N THR A 3 7.61 -5.85 -8.30
CA THR A 3 7.37 -5.53 -6.88
C THR A 3 6.21 -6.33 -6.28
N LEU A 4 5.12 -6.48 -7.03
CA LEU A 4 3.96 -7.27 -6.60
C LEU A 4 4.31 -8.75 -6.47
N ALA A 5 5.08 -9.29 -7.42
CA ALA A 5 5.52 -10.67 -7.39
C ALA A 5 6.50 -10.95 -6.23
N GLN A 6 7.40 -10.02 -5.92
CA GLN A 6 8.42 -10.19 -4.88
C GLN A 6 7.89 -9.99 -3.46
N HIS A 7 6.99 -9.01 -3.25
CA HIS A 7 6.57 -8.59 -1.91
C HIS A 7 5.12 -8.96 -1.57
N GLY A 8 4.32 -9.28 -2.58
CA GLY A 8 2.88 -9.48 -2.46
C GLY A 8 2.10 -8.17 -2.29
N ALA A 9 0.80 -8.22 -2.56
CA ALA A 9 -0.06 -7.03 -2.61
C ALA A 9 -0.09 -6.23 -1.30
N VAL A 10 -0.04 -6.92 -0.16
CA VAL A 10 -0.07 -6.32 1.18
C VAL A 10 1.35 -6.15 1.67
N SER A 11 2.01 -5.09 1.20
CA SER A 11 3.39 -4.77 1.52
C SER A 11 3.67 -3.28 1.31
N GLU A 12 4.68 -2.77 2.00
CA GLU A 12 5.13 -1.38 1.89
C GLU A 12 5.46 -0.94 0.46
N PRO A 13 6.34 -1.63 -0.30
CA PRO A 13 6.74 -1.15 -1.62
C PRO A 13 5.56 -1.15 -2.60
N VAL A 14 4.62 -2.09 -2.47
CA VAL A 14 3.42 -2.12 -3.30
C VAL A 14 2.50 -0.93 -3.00
N VAL A 15 2.20 -0.61 -1.74
CA VAL A 15 1.35 0.55 -1.44
C VAL A 15 1.99 1.87 -1.85
N VAL A 16 3.32 2.00 -1.77
CA VAL A 16 4.04 3.18 -2.27
C VAL A 16 3.88 3.31 -3.79
N GLU A 17 4.09 2.24 -4.55
CA GLU A 17 3.87 2.24 -6.00
C GLU A 17 2.42 2.57 -6.36
N MET A 18 1.45 2.05 -5.60
CA MET A 18 0.03 2.38 -5.78
C MET A 18 -0.24 3.88 -5.57
N ALA A 19 0.30 4.48 -4.50
CA ALA A 19 0.10 5.90 -4.21
C ALA A 19 0.74 6.80 -5.27
N ILE A 20 1.98 6.49 -5.68
CA ILE A 20 2.68 7.22 -6.75
C ILE A 20 1.96 7.06 -8.09
N GLY A 21 1.49 5.85 -8.39
CA GLY A 21 0.71 5.56 -9.60
C GLY A 21 -0.59 6.36 -9.65
N ALA A 22 -1.35 6.37 -8.55
CA ALA A 22 -2.59 7.15 -8.42
C ALA A 22 -2.34 8.66 -8.57
N LEU A 23 -1.30 9.19 -7.92
CA LEU A 23 -0.90 10.59 -8.01
C LEU A 23 -0.64 11.01 -9.48
N LYS A 24 0.15 10.20 -10.20
CA LYS A 24 0.49 10.45 -11.61
C LYS A 24 -0.73 10.32 -12.53
N ALA A 25 -1.55 9.29 -12.34
CA ALA A 25 -2.73 9.03 -13.15
C ALA A 25 -3.77 10.15 -13.01
N ALA A 26 -3.99 10.63 -11.78
CA ALA A 26 -4.93 11.69 -11.47
C ALA A 26 -4.37 13.10 -11.73
N ARG A 27 -3.06 13.25 -11.96
CA ARG A 27 -2.34 14.55 -11.96
C ARG A 27 -2.66 15.36 -10.70
N ALA A 28 -2.70 14.68 -9.55
CA ALA A 28 -3.07 15.26 -8.27
C ALA A 28 -1.83 15.75 -7.51
N ASP A 29 -2.05 16.65 -6.54
CA ASP A 29 -1.01 17.07 -5.60
C ASP A 29 -0.77 16.04 -4.49
N TYR A 30 -1.78 15.24 -4.18
CA TYR A 30 -1.80 14.25 -3.10
C TYR A 30 -2.48 12.96 -3.54
N ALA A 31 -1.98 11.83 -3.05
CA ALA A 31 -2.63 10.53 -3.23
C ALA A 31 -2.47 9.68 -1.96
N VAL A 32 -3.50 8.89 -1.68
CA VAL A 32 -3.49 7.87 -0.63
C VAL A 32 -3.75 6.52 -1.29
N SER A 33 -3.04 5.49 -0.85
CA SER A 33 -3.32 4.10 -1.21
C SER A 33 -3.46 3.24 0.05
N ILE A 34 -4.25 2.17 -0.09
CA ILE A 34 -4.52 1.22 0.98
C ILE A 34 -4.47 -0.18 0.38
N SER A 35 -3.76 -1.10 1.03
CA SER A 35 -3.75 -2.52 0.68
C SER A 35 -3.72 -3.34 1.96
N GLY A 36 -4.65 -4.28 2.12
CA GLY A 36 -4.78 -5.03 3.35
C GLY A 36 -5.57 -6.33 3.21
N ILE A 37 -5.54 -7.13 4.27
CA ILE A 37 -6.23 -8.41 4.38
C ILE A 37 -7.43 -8.21 5.31
N ALA A 38 -8.60 -7.94 4.72
CA ALA A 38 -9.83 -7.73 5.49
C ALA A 38 -10.37 -9.01 6.16
N GLY A 39 -9.99 -10.19 5.65
CA GLY A 39 -10.53 -11.47 6.09
C GLY A 39 -11.88 -11.84 5.44
N PRO A 40 -12.46 -13.01 5.78
CA PRO A 40 -11.96 -13.98 6.76
C PRO A 40 -10.84 -14.89 6.24
N ASP A 41 -10.46 -14.81 4.95
CA ASP A 41 -9.43 -15.64 4.31
C ASP A 41 -8.24 -14.81 3.79
N GLY A 42 -7.07 -15.46 3.65
CA GLY A 42 -5.85 -14.83 3.11
C GLY A 42 -4.83 -14.31 4.13
N GLY A 43 -5.06 -14.50 5.43
CA GLY A 43 -4.09 -14.21 6.49
C GLY A 43 -3.01 -15.29 6.61
N SER A 44 -1.83 -14.90 7.09
CA SER A 44 -0.71 -15.79 7.43
C SER A 44 -0.08 -15.38 8.76
N GLU A 45 0.86 -16.18 9.28
CA GLU A 45 1.63 -15.80 10.48
C GLU A 45 2.39 -14.48 10.28
N GLU A 46 2.92 -14.23 9.09
CA GLU A 46 3.66 -13.01 8.76
C GLU A 46 2.74 -11.80 8.49
N LYS A 47 1.53 -12.06 7.97
CA LYS A 47 0.54 -11.05 7.59
C LYS A 47 -0.84 -11.51 8.07
N PRO A 48 -1.15 -11.34 9.37
CA PRO A 48 -2.42 -11.78 9.92
C PRO A 48 -3.59 -11.02 9.31
N PHE A 49 -4.79 -11.57 9.49
CA PHE A 49 -6.05 -10.85 9.26
C PHE A 49 -6.03 -9.50 9.96
N GLY A 50 -6.59 -8.48 9.31
CA GLY A 50 -6.55 -7.10 9.81
C GLY A 50 -5.25 -6.37 9.47
N THR A 51 -4.24 -7.02 8.87
CA THR A 51 -3.04 -6.32 8.38
C THR A 51 -3.40 -5.39 7.23
N VAL A 52 -3.16 -4.09 7.41
CA VAL A 52 -3.39 -3.06 6.41
C VAL A 52 -2.15 -2.17 6.30
N TRP A 53 -1.74 -1.92 5.05
CA TRP A 53 -0.77 -0.91 4.69
C TRP A 53 -1.48 0.32 4.13
N PHE A 54 -1.00 1.48 4.57
CA PHE A 54 -1.39 2.80 4.09
C PHE A 54 -0.15 3.47 3.51
N ALA A 55 -0.30 4.16 2.38
CA ALA A 55 0.72 5.07 1.88
C ALA A 55 0.10 6.41 1.48
N PHE A 56 0.84 7.48 1.72
CA PHE A 56 0.54 8.84 1.30
C PHE A 56 1.70 9.36 0.46
N ALA A 57 1.38 9.92 -0.71
CA ALA A 57 2.36 10.49 -1.63
C ALA A 57 1.96 11.91 -2.01
N THR A 58 2.97 12.76 -2.20
CA THR A 58 2.82 14.14 -2.67
C THR A 58 3.55 14.36 -4.00
N ALA A 59 3.10 15.32 -4.79
CA ALA A 59 3.79 15.74 -6.02
C ALA A 59 5.22 16.26 -5.80
N ARG A 60 5.59 16.56 -4.55
CA ARG A 60 6.93 17.04 -4.16
C ARG A 60 7.94 15.90 -3.94
N GLY A 61 7.51 14.63 -4.05
CA GLY A 61 8.35 13.47 -3.80
C GLY A 61 8.44 13.07 -2.32
N GLU A 62 7.70 13.75 -1.45
CA GLU A 62 7.57 13.39 -0.03
C GLU A 62 6.41 12.41 0.14
N GLY A 63 6.54 11.48 1.08
CA GLY A 63 5.50 10.51 1.40
C GLY A 63 5.76 9.79 2.73
N ILE A 64 4.71 9.17 3.25
CA ILE A 64 4.78 8.34 4.47
C ILE A 64 4.03 7.04 4.26
N THR A 65 4.48 6.00 4.94
CA THR A 65 3.85 4.68 4.98
C THR A 65 3.50 4.34 6.42
N ARG A 66 2.43 3.56 6.61
CA ARG A 66 2.08 3.00 7.91
C ARG A 66 1.48 1.62 7.73
N ARG A 67 1.89 0.69 8.59
CA ARG A 67 1.23 -0.61 8.77
C ARG A 67 0.44 -0.61 10.07
N GLU A 68 -0.79 -1.09 10.01
CA GLU A 68 -1.65 -1.31 11.18
C GLU A 68 -2.22 -2.74 11.11
N CYS A 69 -2.46 -3.37 12.26
CA CYS A 69 -3.17 -4.64 12.34
C CYS A 69 -4.37 -4.44 13.26
N PHE A 70 -5.57 -4.60 12.72
CA PHE A 70 -6.84 -4.44 13.44
C PHE A 70 -7.38 -5.75 14.01
#